data_AF-A0A935SDP2-F1
#
_entry.id   AF-A0A935SDP2-F1
#
_cell.length_a   1.000
_cell.length_b   1.000
_cell.length_c   1.000
_cell.angle_alpha   90.00
_cell.angle_beta   90.00
_cell.angle_gamma   90.00
#
_symmetry.space_group_name_H-M   'P 1'
#
loop_
_entity.id
_entity.type
_entity.pdbx_description
1 polymer ?
#
loop_
_entity_poly.entity_id
_entity_poly.type
_entity_poly.pdbx_seq_one_letter_code
_entity_poly.pdbx_strand_id
1 'polypeptide(L)'
;MRGLRETVRVRLAVVLLCTAVPAALQAQARGDSLVPADAPNCRVSSPPDAAGISATPGGFVIVFPRNDALTDQYTGCKLLWIADTDRTPRLATLYFERGQLARAVAHDVRDAGGAVEGACAFPEGRSLLPNAGRRLGDAACRGFSGESLYALRVPTWPRSCMTKPDDAVCSADPR
;
A
#
# COMPACT_ATOMS: atom_id res chain seq x y z
N MET A 1 3.90 80.44 -34.16
CA MET A 1 4.01 80.31 -32.70
C MET A 1 3.77 78.84 -32.32
N ARG A 2 4.41 78.40 -31.25
CA ARG A 2 4.58 77.01 -30.78
C ARG A 2 3.28 76.33 -30.30
N GLY A 3 3.28 74.99 -30.31
CA GLY A 3 2.33 74.11 -29.58
C GLY A 3 2.20 72.76 -30.30
N LEU A 4 3.10 71.78 -30.18
CA LEU A 4 3.52 70.94 -29.04
C LEU A 4 2.54 69.76 -28.72
N ARG A 5 2.90 68.56 -29.21
CA ARG A 5 2.68 67.19 -28.63
C ARG A 5 1.20 66.69 -28.58
N GLU A 6 0.83 65.43 -28.82
CA GLU A 6 1.25 64.14 -28.23
C GLU A 6 0.82 62.96 -29.16
N THR A 7 1.70 62.05 -29.58
CA THR A 7 1.89 60.66 -29.06
C THR A 7 0.61 59.79 -28.98
N VAL A 8 0.33 58.79 -29.84
CA VAL A 8 0.95 57.46 -30.13
C VAL A 8 0.20 56.27 -29.46
N ARG A 9 0.13 55.13 -30.20
CA ARG A 9 -0.16 53.70 -29.84
C ARG A 9 -1.63 53.25 -30.03
N VAL A 10 -2.02 52.38 -30.96
CA VAL A 10 -1.45 51.15 -31.60
C VAL A 10 -1.31 49.96 -30.63
N ARG A 11 -2.28 49.02 -30.71
CA ARG A 11 -2.16 47.55 -30.93
C ARG A 11 -3.08 46.68 -30.06
N LEU A 12 -3.93 45.94 -30.78
CA LEU A 12 -4.51 44.63 -30.46
C LEU A 12 -3.52 43.72 -29.72
N ALA A 13 -4.00 43.04 -28.68
CA ALA A 13 -3.39 41.81 -28.19
C ALA A 13 -4.50 40.76 -27.97
N VAL A 14 -4.64 39.87 -28.94
CA VAL A 14 -5.40 38.62 -28.79
C VAL A 14 -4.52 37.66 -27.99
N VAL A 15 -4.95 37.30 -26.80
CA VAL A 15 -4.26 36.32 -25.96
C VAL A 15 -4.79 34.92 -26.31
N LEU A 16 -4.02 34.16 -27.11
CA LEU A 16 -4.19 32.71 -27.22
C LEU A 16 -3.60 32.06 -25.97
N LEU A 17 -4.46 31.57 -25.06
CA LEU A 17 -4.03 30.65 -23.99
C LEU A 17 -3.86 29.25 -24.59
N CYS A 18 -2.64 28.89 -24.96
CA CYS A 18 -2.23 27.50 -25.16
C CYS A 18 -2.06 26.83 -23.78
N THR A 19 -3.08 26.15 -23.28
CA THR A 19 -2.97 25.30 -22.09
C THR A 19 -2.25 24.00 -22.46
N ALA A 20 -0.92 24.02 -22.37
CA ALA A 20 -0.11 22.81 -22.35
C ALA A 20 -0.36 22.10 -21.02
N VAL A 21 -1.14 21.02 -21.03
CA VAL A 21 -1.33 20.15 -19.87
C VAL A 21 -0.05 19.34 -19.68
N PRO A 22 0.71 19.53 -18.58
CA PRO A 22 1.95 18.78 -18.37
C PRO A 22 1.62 17.29 -18.16
N ALA A 23 2.20 16.43 -18.99
CA ALA A 23 2.09 14.96 -18.94
C ALA A 23 2.67 14.33 -17.65
N ALA A 24 3.22 15.14 -16.73
CA ALA A 24 3.80 14.68 -15.48
C ALA A 24 2.76 14.27 -14.42
N LEU A 25 1.49 14.69 -14.55
CA LEU A 25 0.44 14.33 -13.59
C LEU A 25 -0.16 12.93 -13.79
N GLN A 26 0.22 12.20 -14.84
CA GLN A 26 -0.36 10.89 -15.16
C GLN A 26 0.37 9.69 -14.53
N ALA A 27 1.53 9.90 -13.89
CA ALA A 27 2.30 8.82 -13.27
C ALA A 27 1.83 8.47 -11.84
N GLN A 28 1.13 9.38 -11.17
CA GLN A 28 0.76 9.22 -9.76
C GLN A 28 -0.56 8.45 -9.56
N ALA A 29 -1.39 8.31 -10.61
CA ALA A 29 -2.73 7.74 -10.51
C ALA A 29 -2.82 6.20 -10.64
N ARG A 30 -1.70 5.48 -10.76
CA ARG A 30 -1.73 4.02 -11.01
C ARG A 30 -1.61 3.14 -9.76
N GLY A 31 -1.26 3.71 -8.60
CA GLY A 31 -1.19 2.98 -7.32
C GLY A 31 -2.51 2.98 -6.54
N ASP A 32 -3.28 4.06 -6.63
CA ASP A 32 -4.47 4.32 -5.79
C ASP A 32 -5.68 3.40 -6.08
N SER A 33 -5.58 2.51 -7.08
CA SER A 33 -6.69 1.67 -7.55
C SER A 33 -6.54 0.17 -7.26
N LEU A 34 -5.42 -0.25 -6.66
CA LEU A 34 -5.16 -1.68 -6.48
C LEU A 34 -6.03 -2.30 -5.38
N VAL A 35 -6.43 -1.52 -4.38
CA VAL A 35 -7.39 -1.91 -3.34
C VAL A 35 -8.42 -0.78 -3.13
N PRO A 36 -9.63 -1.04 -2.63
CA PRO A 36 -10.60 0.01 -2.35
C PRO A 36 -10.10 0.96 -1.26
N ALA A 37 -9.82 2.22 -1.62
CA ALA A 37 -9.22 3.19 -0.70
C ALA A 37 -10.11 3.53 0.52
N ASP A 38 -11.43 3.36 0.40
CA ASP A 38 -12.38 3.65 1.47
C ASP A 38 -12.72 2.43 2.33
N ALA A 39 -12.16 1.27 2.02
CA ALA A 39 -12.33 0.09 2.85
C ALA A 39 -11.51 0.21 4.16
N PRO A 40 -11.97 -0.43 5.25
CA PRO A 40 -11.30 -0.39 6.54
C PRO A 40 -9.80 -0.69 6.45
N ASN A 41 -9.00 0.08 7.17
CA ASN A 41 -7.55 -0.06 7.32
C ASN A 41 -6.72 0.17 6.04
N CYS A 42 -7.30 0.31 4.85
CA CYS A 42 -6.53 0.39 3.59
C CYS A 42 -5.67 1.65 3.44
N ARG A 43 -5.96 2.71 4.20
CA ARG A 43 -5.19 3.98 4.19
C ARG A 43 -4.11 4.08 5.27
N VAL A 44 -3.95 3.03 6.09
CA VAL A 44 -2.97 3.06 7.19
C VAL A 44 -1.56 2.95 6.60
N SER A 45 -0.77 4.00 6.78
CA SER A 45 0.57 4.13 6.20
C SER A 45 1.67 3.53 7.08
N SER A 46 1.56 3.68 8.40
CA SER A 46 2.49 3.14 9.40
C SER A 46 1.79 2.14 10.34
N PRO A 47 2.52 1.17 10.92
CA PRO A 47 1.91 0.21 11.84
C PRO A 47 1.41 0.93 13.10
N PRO A 48 0.10 0.80 13.45
CA PRO A 48 -0.42 1.37 14.69
C PRO A 48 0.02 0.56 15.91
N ASP A 49 -0.17 1.10 17.11
CA ASP A 49 0.16 0.41 18.37
C ASP A 49 -0.63 -0.88 18.58
N ALA A 50 -1.86 -0.93 18.07
CA ALA A 50 -2.72 -2.11 18.10
C ALA A 50 -2.27 -3.24 17.16
N ALA A 51 -1.24 -3.02 16.34
CA ALA A 51 -0.67 -4.08 15.51
C ALA A 51 -0.05 -5.20 16.37
N GLY A 52 0.02 -6.39 15.79
CA GLY A 52 0.72 -7.53 16.37
C GLY A 52 1.99 -7.86 15.60
N ILE A 53 2.72 -8.86 16.09
CA ILE A 53 3.92 -9.39 15.43
C ILE A 53 3.76 -10.88 15.22
N SER A 54 4.12 -11.33 14.02
CA SER A 54 4.26 -12.75 13.68
C SER A 54 5.74 -13.05 13.50
N ALA A 55 6.24 -14.09 14.17
CA ALA A 55 7.58 -14.60 13.93
C ALA A 55 7.66 -15.26 12.55
N THR A 56 8.78 -15.07 11.88
CA THR A 56 9.15 -15.68 10.60
C THR A 56 10.60 -16.13 10.67
N PRO A 57 11.07 -17.04 9.79
CA PRO A 57 12.48 -17.44 9.78
C PRO A 57 13.48 -16.27 9.63
N GLY A 58 13.06 -15.14 9.04
CA GLY A 58 13.90 -13.96 8.81
C GLY A 58 13.74 -12.83 9.82
N GLY A 59 12.96 -13.01 10.89
CA GLY A 59 12.65 -11.96 11.87
C GLY A 59 11.15 -11.83 12.11
N PHE A 60 10.67 -10.62 12.41
CA PHE A 60 9.25 -10.38 12.65
C PHE A 60 8.56 -9.65 11.48
N VAL A 61 7.32 -10.03 11.22
CA VAL A 61 6.39 -9.24 10.40
C VAL A 61 5.40 -8.58 11.33
N ILE A 62 5.24 -7.26 11.21
CA ILE A 62 4.19 -6.51 11.90
C ILE A 62 2.89 -6.69 11.12
N VAL A 63 1.81 -7.07 11.80
CA VAL A 63 0.51 -7.42 11.22
C VAL A 63 -0.58 -6.52 11.79
N PHE A 64 -1.38 -5.90 10.94
CA PHE A 64 -2.56 -5.13 11.35
C PHE A 64 -3.74 -5.35 10.40
N PRO A 65 -4.97 -5.51 10.90
CA PRO A 65 -5.33 -5.71 12.30
C PRO A 65 -4.93 -7.12 12.80
N ARG A 66 -5.02 -7.34 14.11
CA ARG A 66 -4.83 -8.65 14.76
C ARG A 66 -6.10 -9.51 14.64
N ASN A 67 -5.99 -10.80 14.96
CA ASN A 67 -7.06 -11.79 14.72
C ASN A 67 -8.37 -11.51 15.46
N ASP A 68 -8.32 -10.89 16.63
CA ASP A 68 -9.47 -10.50 17.45
C ASP A 68 -10.37 -9.46 16.76
N ALA A 69 -9.79 -8.63 15.89
CA ALA A 69 -10.52 -7.66 15.08
C ALA A 69 -10.98 -8.22 13.71
N LEU A 70 -10.69 -9.49 13.41
CA LEU A 70 -11.00 -10.13 12.12
C LEU A 70 -12.10 -11.18 12.26
N THR A 71 -13.32 -10.83 11.83
CA THR A 71 -14.44 -11.78 11.72
C THR A 71 -14.31 -12.65 10.47
N ASP A 72 -15.02 -13.78 10.41
CA ASP A 72 -15.07 -14.62 9.21
C ASP A 72 -15.68 -13.92 7.98
N GLN A 73 -16.34 -12.78 8.20
CA GLN A 73 -16.96 -11.95 7.16
C GLN A 73 -16.22 -10.62 6.97
N TYR A 74 -14.98 -10.52 7.45
CA TYR A 74 -14.20 -9.29 7.38
C TYR A 74 -14.05 -8.79 5.95
N THR A 75 -14.31 -7.50 5.75
CA THR A 75 -14.05 -6.77 4.51
C THR A 75 -13.19 -5.57 4.83
N GLY A 76 -11.99 -5.51 4.26
CA GLY A 76 -10.99 -4.48 4.57
C GLY A 76 -9.57 -4.95 4.30
N CYS A 77 -8.60 -4.08 4.59
CA CYS A 77 -7.20 -4.41 4.41
C CYS A 77 -6.61 -5.07 5.67
N LYS A 78 -5.82 -6.13 5.46
CA LYS A 78 -4.78 -6.60 6.36
C LYS A 78 -3.43 -6.17 5.80
N LEU A 79 -2.58 -5.67 6.67
CA LEU A 79 -1.42 -4.87 6.37
C LEU A 79 -0.20 -5.48 7.03
N LEU A 80 0.83 -5.74 6.23
CA LEU A 80 2.07 -6.38 6.66
C LEU A 80 3.24 -5.42 6.49
N TRP A 81 4.12 -5.32 7.48
CA TRP A 81 5.39 -4.59 7.39
C TRP A 81 6.53 -5.46 7.91
N ILE A 82 7.74 -5.21 7.41
CA ILE A 82 8.94 -5.79 8.01
C ILE A 82 9.25 -5.04 9.31
N ALA A 83 9.51 -5.79 10.37
CA ALA A 83 10.12 -5.24 11.57
C ALA A 83 11.61 -5.02 11.31
N ASP A 84 12.02 -3.76 11.19
CA ASP A 84 13.40 -3.33 11.00
C ASP A 84 13.66 -2.12 11.92
N THR A 85 14.91 -1.90 12.31
CA THR A 85 15.29 -0.99 13.40
C THR A 85 15.09 0.47 13.03
N ASP A 86 15.31 0.81 11.76
CA ASP A 86 15.38 2.20 11.31
C ASP A 86 14.13 2.60 10.51
N ARG A 87 13.43 1.61 9.96
CA ARG A 87 12.24 1.77 9.11
C ARG A 87 11.34 0.56 9.25
N THR A 88 10.03 0.75 9.09
CA THR A 88 9.08 -0.37 8.96
C THR A 88 8.50 -0.35 7.54
N PRO A 89 9.23 -0.85 6.52
CA PRO A 89 8.74 -0.82 5.16
C PRO A 89 7.51 -1.72 5.02
N ARG A 90 6.52 -1.23 4.27
CA ARG A 90 5.35 -2.02 3.88
C ARG A 90 5.84 -3.23 3.09
N LEU A 91 5.47 -4.42 3.53
CA LEU A 91 5.70 -5.68 2.80
C LEU A 91 4.52 -5.95 1.87
N ALA A 92 3.31 -5.93 2.41
CA ALA A 92 2.11 -6.26 1.66
C ALA A 92 0.84 -5.55 2.16
N THR A 93 -0.07 -5.31 1.23
CA THR A 93 -1.46 -4.90 1.47
C THR A 93 -2.37 -6.00 0.95
N LEU A 94 -3.20 -6.57 1.83
CA LEU A 94 -4.09 -7.69 1.52
C LEU A 94 -5.52 -7.23 1.72
N TYR A 95 -6.29 -7.15 0.65
CA TYR A 95 -7.70 -6.80 0.73
C TYR A 95 -8.55 -8.06 0.78
N PHE A 96 -9.30 -8.19 1.86
CA PHE A 96 -10.28 -9.24 2.05
C PHE A 96 -11.69 -8.72 1.75
N GLU A 97 -12.51 -9.57 1.15
CA GLU A 97 -13.93 -9.36 0.94
C GLU A 97 -14.68 -10.55 1.51
N ARG A 98 -15.49 -10.31 2.54
CA ARG A 98 -16.25 -11.36 3.26
C ARG A 98 -15.37 -12.54 3.69
N GLY A 99 -14.21 -12.23 4.25
CA GLY A 99 -13.22 -13.18 4.76
C GLY A 99 -12.38 -13.89 3.69
N GLN A 100 -12.61 -13.63 2.40
CA GLN A 100 -11.83 -14.19 1.31
C GLN A 100 -10.80 -13.19 0.81
N LEU A 101 -9.56 -13.62 0.58
CA LEU A 101 -8.55 -12.77 -0.03
C LEU A 101 -8.99 -12.44 -1.46
N ALA A 102 -9.26 -11.17 -1.74
CA ALA A 102 -9.67 -10.70 -3.05
C ALA A 102 -8.51 -10.07 -3.82
N ARG A 103 -7.60 -9.37 -3.11
CA ARG A 103 -6.42 -8.76 -3.71
C ARG A 103 -5.21 -8.78 -2.79
N ALA A 104 -4.04 -8.97 -3.37
CA ALA A 104 -2.76 -8.84 -2.66
C ALA A 104 -1.84 -7.90 -3.45
N VAL A 105 -1.24 -6.93 -2.76
CA VAL A 105 -0.27 -5.99 -3.31
C VAL A 105 1.03 -6.17 -2.54
N ALA A 106 2.09 -6.56 -3.24
CA ALA A 106 3.45 -6.66 -2.71
C ALA A 106 4.19 -5.34 -2.98
N HIS A 107 4.96 -4.89 -1.99
CA HIS A 107 5.71 -3.65 -2.06
C HIS A 107 7.21 -3.96 -1.98
N ASP A 108 8.01 -3.21 -2.74
CA ASP A 108 9.47 -3.29 -2.73
C ASP A 108 9.98 -2.72 -1.40
N VAL A 109 10.36 -3.61 -0.48
CA VAL A 109 10.81 -3.23 0.86
C VAL A 109 12.16 -2.51 0.86
N ARG A 110 12.92 -2.56 -0.25
CA ARG A 110 14.21 -1.88 -0.41
C ARG A 110 14.02 -0.44 -0.86
N ASP A 111 12.96 -0.18 -1.62
CA ASP A 111 12.58 1.17 -2.02
C ASP A 111 12.04 1.97 -0.83
N ALA A 112 12.52 3.21 -0.63
CA ALA A 112 12.03 4.07 0.45
C ALA A 112 10.62 4.61 0.17
N GLY A 113 10.23 4.69 -1.10
CA GLY A 113 8.90 5.10 -1.53
C GLY A 113 7.84 4.00 -1.44
N GLY A 114 8.24 2.75 -1.13
CA GLY A 114 7.32 1.62 -1.05
C GLY A 114 6.67 1.26 -2.39
N ALA A 115 7.42 1.39 -3.49
CA ALA A 115 6.97 1.07 -4.82
C ALA A 115 6.29 -0.32 -4.89
N VAL A 116 5.21 -0.43 -5.67
CA VAL A 116 4.52 -1.70 -5.86
C VAL A 116 5.38 -2.63 -6.73
N GLU A 117 5.71 -3.80 -6.21
CA GLU A 117 6.48 -4.84 -6.91
C GLU A 117 5.57 -5.84 -7.62
N GLY A 118 4.39 -6.10 -7.05
CA GLY A 118 3.44 -7.07 -7.58
C GLY A 118 2.02 -6.78 -7.10
N ALA A 119 1.02 -7.13 -7.90
CA ALA A 119 -0.38 -7.05 -7.50
C ALA A 119 -1.18 -8.18 -8.14
N CYS A 120 -1.97 -8.89 -7.34
CA CYS A 120 -2.77 -10.04 -7.76
C CYS A 120 -4.24 -9.85 -7.39
N ALA A 121 -5.13 -10.36 -8.23
CA ALA A 121 -6.54 -10.58 -7.94
C ALA A 121 -6.83 -12.08 -7.79
N PHE A 122 -7.73 -12.38 -6.85
CA PHE A 122 -8.13 -13.73 -6.44
C PHE A 122 -9.66 -13.86 -6.53
N PRO A 123 -10.19 -15.09 -6.70
CA PRO A 123 -9.47 -16.38 -6.68
C PRO A 123 -8.75 -16.76 -7.99
N GLU A 124 -8.94 -16.02 -9.07
CA GLU A 124 -8.45 -16.41 -10.41
C GLU A 124 -6.91 -16.41 -10.51
N GLY A 125 -6.21 -15.75 -9.57
CA GLY A 125 -4.76 -15.65 -9.57
C GLY A 125 -4.25 -14.86 -10.77
N ARG A 126 -4.85 -13.70 -11.04
CA ARG A 126 -4.51 -12.82 -12.16
C ARG A 126 -3.64 -11.66 -11.71
N SER A 127 -2.60 -11.33 -12.47
CA SER A 127 -1.79 -10.14 -12.24
C SER A 127 -2.56 -8.87 -12.61
N LEU A 128 -2.45 -7.85 -11.76
CA LEU A 128 -3.09 -6.54 -11.94
C LEU A 128 -2.14 -5.49 -12.52
N LEU A 129 -0.85 -5.81 -12.69
CA LEU A 129 0.14 -4.87 -13.21
C LEU A 129 0.23 -4.93 -14.75
N PRO A 130 0.50 -3.80 -15.44
CA PRO A 130 0.65 -3.77 -16.89
C PRO A 130 1.77 -4.68 -17.40
N ASN A 131 1.58 -5.22 -18.61
CA ASN A 131 2.47 -6.22 -19.21
C ASN A 131 3.88 -5.71 -19.59
N ALA A 132 4.11 -4.40 -19.65
CA ALA A 132 5.40 -3.83 -20.02
C ALA A 132 6.33 -3.79 -18.79
N GLY A 133 7.17 -4.82 -18.62
CA GLY A 133 8.19 -4.89 -17.56
C GLY A 133 7.83 -5.77 -16.36
N ARG A 134 7.09 -6.86 -16.58
CA ARG A 134 6.59 -7.77 -15.52
C ARG A 134 7.72 -8.24 -14.57
N ARG A 135 7.61 -7.90 -13.28
CA ARG A 135 8.21 -8.70 -12.20
C ARG A 135 7.30 -9.86 -11.79
N LEU A 136 5.97 -9.71 -11.94
CA LEU A 136 4.97 -10.70 -11.49
C LEU A 136 3.86 -10.94 -12.54
N GLY A 137 3.68 -12.19 -12.97
CA GLY A 137 2.61 -12.62 -13.89
C GLY A 137 1.60 -13.57 -13.26
N ASP A 138 0.54 -13.95 -14.01
CA ASP A 138 -0.55 -14.79 -13.49
C ASP A 138 -0.09 -16.12 -12.88
N ALA A 139 0.97 -16.73 -13.43
CA ALA A 139 1.54 -17.96 -12.87
C ALA A 139 2.05 -17.77 -11.42
N ALA A 140 2.69 -16.63 -11.14
CA ALA A 140 3.14 -16.31 -9.79
C ALA A 140 1.96 -15.96 -8.87
N CYS A 141 0.92 -15.27 -9.37
CA CYS A 141 -0.28 -14.98 -8.58
C CYS A 141 -1.03 -16.25 -8.15
N ARG A 142 -1.07 -17.30 -8.97
CA ARG A 142 -1.71 -18.58 -8.60
C ARG A 142 -0.99 -19.34 -7.48
N GLY A 143 0.32 -19.18 -7.34
CA GLY A 143 1.11 -19.89 -6.33
C GLY A 143 1.08 -19.28 -4.93
N PHE A 144 0.48 -18.10 -4.78
CA PHE A 144 0.70 -17.22 -3.61
C PHE A 144 -0.37 -17.33 -2.51
N SER A 145 -1.59 -17.76 -2.82
CA SER A 145 -2.72 -17.71 -1.87
C SER A 145 -2.65 -18.71 -0.70
N GLY A 146 -1.67 -19.62 -0.67
CA GLY A 146 -1.51 -20.65 0.35
C GLY A 146 -0.55 -20.30 1.49
N GLU A 147 0.18 -19.19 1.40
CA GLU A 147 1.15 -18.80 2.43
C GLU A 147 0.43 -18.35 3.72
N SER A 148 0.91 -18.83 4.86
CA SER A 148 0.27 -18.59 6.16
C SER A 148 0.11 -17.09 6.47
N LEU A 149 1.12 -16.27 6.15
CA LEU A 149 1.08 -14.82 6.37
C LEU A 149 -0.02 -14.10 5.57
N TYR A 150 -0.44 -14.66 4.44
CA TYR A 150 -1.48 -14.10 3.57
C TYR A 150 -2.88 -14.63 3.87
N ALA A 151 -3.03 -15.61 4.77
CA ALA A 151 -4.33 -16.07 5.26
C ALA A 151 -5.08 -14.93 5.97
N LEU A 152 -6.40 -15.01 6.14
CA LEU A 152 -7.16 -13.99 6.86
C LEU A 152 -6.60 -13.76 8.27
N ARG A 153 -6.43 -14.85 9.03
CA ARG A 153 -5.90 -14.83 10.40
C ARG A 153 -4.49 -15.39 10.45
N VAL A 154 -3.63 -14.73 11.23
CA VAL A 154 -2.24 -15.13 11.49
C VAL A 154 -2.01 -14.96 12.99
N PRO A 155 -1.53 -15.98 13.72
CA PRO A 155 -1.23 -15.82 15.14
C PRO A 155 -0.23 -14.69 15.37
N THR A 156 -0.55 -13.79 16.30
CA THR A 156 0.31 -12.66 16.65
C THR A 156 0.45 -12.45 18.16
N TRP A 157 1.65 -12.06 18.58
CA TRP A 157 1.84 -11.40 19.87
C TRP A 157 1.52 -9.90 19.77
N PRO A 158 1.26 -9.20 20.88
CA PRO A 158 1.29 -7.74 20.90
C PRO A 158 2.61 -7.19 20.36
N ARG A 159 2.58 -6.07 19.63
CA ARG A 159 3.80 -5.44 19.08
C ARG A 159 4.84 -5.08 20.15
N SER A 160 4.40 -4.80 21.37
CA SER A 160 5.30 -4.54 22.51
C SER A 160 6.28 -5.68 22.79
N CYS A 161 5.97 -6.92 22.40
CA CYS A 161 6.86 -8.06 22.60
C CYS A 161 8.16 -7.98 21.80
N MET A 162 8.26 -7.11 20.78
CA MET A 162 9.53 -6.82 20.12
C MET A 162 10.53 -6.09 21.03
N THR A 163 10.05 -5.25 21.94
CA THR A 163 10.89 -4.40 22.79
C THR A 163 10.83 -4.78 24.26
N LYS A 164 9.82 -5.55 24.67
CA LYS A 164 9.61 -6.08 26.02
C LYS A 164 9.33 -7.59 25.97
N PRO A 165 10.29 -8.41 25.51
CA PRO A 165 10.07 -9.84 25.33
C PRO A 165 9.77 -10.58 26.65
N ASP A 166 10.20 -10.02 27.78
CA ASP A 166 10.02 -10.61 29.12
C ASP A 166 8.65 -10.31 29.75
N ASP A 167 7.81 -9.48 29.11
CA ASP A 167 6.44 -9.25 29.60
C ASP A 167 5.64 -10.56 29.54
N ALA A 168 4.85 -10.85 30.57
CA ALA A 168 4.13 -12.13 30.71
C ALA A 168 3.23 -12.47 29.50
N VAL A 169 2.71 -11.45 28.80
CA VAL A 169 1.89 -11.62 27.60
C VAL A 169 2.69 -12.17 26.40
N CYS A 170 4.01 -11.98 26.39
CA CYS A 170 4.92 -12.41 25.34
C CYS A 170 5.38 -13.86 25.52
N SER A 171 5.20 -14.44 26.72
CA SER A 171 5.48 -15.85 27.00
C SER A 171 4.33 -16.79 26.66
N ALA A 172 3.13 -16.25 26.41
CA ALA A 172 1.97 -17.04 25.98
C ALA A 172 2.01 -17.33 24.47
N ASP A 173 1.28 -18.34 24.01
CA ASP A 173 1.15 -18.60 22.57
C ASP A 173 0.48 -17.41 21.85
N PRO A 174 0.93 -17.07 20.63
CA PRO A 174 0.38 -15.98 19.85
C PRO A 174 -1.06 -16.30 19.45
N ARG A 175 -1.90 -15.26 19.40
CA ARG A 175 -3.35 -15.38 19.11
C ARG A 175 -3.73 -14.77 17.78
#